data_AF-A0A925RXS4-F1
#
_entry.id   AF-A0A925RXS4-F1
#
_cell.length_a   1.000
_cell.length_b   1.000
_cell.length_c   1.000
_cell.angle_alpha   90.00
_cell.angle_beta   90.00
_cell.angle_gamma   90.00
#
_symmetry.space_group_name_H-M   'P 1'
#
loop_
_entity.id
_entity.type
_entity.pdbx_description
1 polymer ?
#
loop_
_entity_poly.entity_id
_entity_poly.type
_entity_poly.pdbx_seq_one_letter_code
_entity_poly.pdbx_strand_id
1 'polypeptide(L)'
;MYSESDLEAAVAAGVMTDADALRFRNFMAESRSTTLVDEEHFRLVSGFNDIFVAIASVLLFVALAWLGGDVQPWLGAALVAGAAWGLAEFFTLKRRMAFPSILLLLAFVGGVGATVLTALVGPEGNLGPGDETRISVYVAISGIAGLAAAFAHWRRFRVPITVAAGAAACVAAIV
;
A
#
# COMPACT_ATOMS: atom_id res chain seq x y z
N MET A 1 -4.91 27.55 20.59
CA MET A 1 -3.54 28.09 20.45
C MET A 1 -3.55 29.36 21.29
N TYR A 2 -2.75 29.42 22.37
CA TYR A 2 -2.73 30.60 23.24
C TYR A 2 -2.01 31.75 22.54
N SER A 3 -2.57 32.94 22.61
CA SER A 3 -2.03 34.16 22.03
C SER A 3 -1.14 34.92 23.04
N GLU A 4 -0.31 35.83 22.57
CA GLU A 4 0.48 36.72 23.45
C GLU A 4 -0.42 37.52 24.40
N SER A 5 -1.59 37.95 23.91
CA SER A 5 -2.59 38.62 24.74
C SER A 5 -3.15 37.75 25.87
N ASP A 6 -3.24 36.43 25.67
CA ASP A 6 -3.70 35.50 26.72
C ASP A 6 -2.65 35.34 27.82
N LEU A 7 -1.36 35.34 27.46
CA LEU A 7 -0.24 35.28 28.40
C LEU A 7 -0.15 36.56 29.24
N GLU A 8 -0.28 37.73 28.61
CA GLU A 8 -0.28 39.02 29.30
C GLU A 8 -1.47 39.16 30.24
N ALA A 9 -2.66 38.73 29.81
CA ALA A 9 -3.85 38.71 30.66
C ALA A 9 -3.68 37.78 31.88
N ALA A 10 -3.02 36.63 31.72
CA ALA A 10 -2.75 35.71 32.82
C ALA A 10 -1.75 36.28 33.85
N VAL A 11 -0.76 37.05 33.39
CA VAL A 11 0.17 37.77 34.28
C VAL A 11 -0.55 38.90 35.00
N ALA A 12 -1.34 39.70 34.28
CA ALA A 12 -2.13 40.80 34.86
C ALA A 12 -3.15 40.31 35.90
N ALA A 13 -3.71 39.11 35.69
CA ALA A 13 -4.61 38.46 36.64
C ALA A 13 -3.90 37.79 37.83
N GLY A 14 -2.56 37.82 37.88
CA GLY A 14 -1.75 37.19 38.93
C GLY A 14 -1.78 35.66 38.90
N VAL A 15 -2.29 35.05 37.83
CA VAL A 15 -2.33 33.59 37.63
C VAL A 15 -0.93 33.05 37.33
N MET A 16 -0.09 33.87 36.68
CA MET A 16 1.29 33.55 36.35
C MET A 16 2.21 34.73 36.67
N THR A 17 3.47 34.46 36.99
CA THR A 17 4.48 35.51 37.16
C THR A 17 5.07 35.90 35.80
N ASP A 18 5.63 37.11 35.68
CA ASP A 18 6.38 37.54 34.49
C ASP A 18 7.51 36.56 34.13
N ALA A 19 8.17 36.01 35.15
CA ALA A 19 9.24 35.03 34.96
C ALA A 19 8.72 33.72 34.36
N ASP A 20 7.51 33.28 34.73
CA ASP A 20 6.90 32.07 34.20
C ASP A 20 6.37 32.26 32.78
N ALA A 21 5.83 33.43 32.46
CA ALA A 21 5.46 33.79 31.09
C ALA A 21 6.69 33.78 30.17
N LEU A 22 7.83 34.29 30.63
CA LEU A 22 9.08 34.32 29.88
C LEU A 22 9.67 32.92 29.69
N ARG A 23 9.63 32.07 30.73
CA ARG A 23 9.98 30.64 30.61
C ARG A 23 9.08 29.91 29.62
N PHE A 24 7.78 30.17 29.65
CA PHE A 24 6.82 29.55 28.73
C PHE A 24 7.09 29.96 27.28
N ARG A 25 7.38 31.24 27.03
CA ARG A 25 7.80 31.74 25.70
C ARG A 25 9.06 31.01 25.21
N ASN A 26 10.08 30.90 26.06
CA ASN A 26 11.32 30.20 25.72
C ASN A 26 11.09 28.72 25.43
N PHE A 27 10.29 28.04 26.27
CA PHE A 27 9.92 26.64 26.07
C PHE A 27 9.18 26.43 24.74
N MET A 28 8.20 27.28 24.42
CA MET A 28 7.44 27.19 23.17
C MET A 28 8.29 27.48 21.92
N ALA A 29 9.26 28.40 22.02
CA ALA A 29 10.20 28.68 20.95
C ALA A 29 11.13 27.48 20.68
N GLU A 30 11.60 26.82 21.74
CA GLU A 30 12.49 25.65 21.66
C GLU A 30 11.75 24.36 21.23
N SER A 31 10.50 24.19 21.67
CA SER A 31 9.67 23.06 21.23
C SER A 31 9.17 23.20 19.79
N ARG A 32 8.95 24.42 19.29
CA ARG A 32 8.66 24.63 17.85
C ARG A 32 9.86 24.41 16.94
N SER A 33 11.07 24.77 17.36
CA SER A 33 12.29 24.56 16.56
C SER A 33 12.64 23.07 16.43
N THR A 34 12.38 22.29 17.47
CA THR A 34 12.60 20.83 17.48
C THR A 34 11.53 20.05 16.72
N THR A 35 10.27 20.48 16.76
CA THR A 35 9.17 19.72 16.13
C THR A 35 9.09 19.91 14.61
N LEU A 36 9.39 21.12 14.08
CA LEU A 36 9.22 21.41 12.65
C LEU A 36 10.39 20.97 11.78
N VAL A 37 11.62 21.03 12.28
CA VAL A 37 12.82 20.73 11.49
C VAL A 37 13.06 19.22 11.36
N ASP A 38 12.72 18.46 12.40
CA ASP A 38 12.93 17.01 12.41
C ASP A 38 11.88 16.27 11.57
N GLU A 39 10.62 16.71 11.57
CA GLU A 39 9.56 16.06 10.79
C GLU A 39 9.73 16.19 9.26
N GLU A 40 10.26 17.31 8.76
CA GLU A 40 10.37 17.56 7.32
C GLU A 40 11.60 16.87 6.70
N HIS A 41 12.73 16.85 7.41
CA HIS A 41 13.96 16.22 6.93
C HIS A 41 13.83 14.69 6.88
N PHE A 42 13.16 14.08 7.86
CA PHE A 42 12.95 12.63 7.89
C PHE A 42 11.96 12.13 6.81
N ARG A 43 10.97 12.94 6.42
CA ARG A 43 10.01 12.58 5.36
C ARG A 43 10.65 12.50 3.97
N LEU A 44 11.55 13.43 3.64
CA LEU A 44 12.28 13.44 2.37
C LEU A 44 13.24 12.24 2.26
N VAL A 45 13.97 11.93 3.34
CA VAL A 45 14.91 10.80 3.37
C VAL A 45 14.19 9.45 3.42
N SER A 46 13.07 9.33 4.14
CA SER A 46 12.26 8.10 4.14
C SER A 46 11.59 7.82 2.79
N GLY A 47 11.16 8.87 2.07
CA GLY A 47 10.54 8.72 0.75
C GLY A 47 11.47 8.12 -0.29
N PHE A 48 12.78 8.39 -0.22
CA PHE A 48 13.76 7.81 -1.14
C PHE A 48 13.95 6.30 -0.93
N ASN A 49 13.94 5.85 0.32
CA ASN A 49 14.00 4.43 0.63
C ASN A 49 12.77 3.66 0.08
N ASP A 50 11.59 4.27 0.11
CA ASP A 50 10.36 3.67 -0.44
C ASP A 50 10.47 3.42 -1.96
N ILE A 51 11.13 4.33 -2.69
CA ILE A 51 11.35 4.18 -4.13
C ILE A 51 12.25 2.98 -4.43
N PHE A 52 13.35 2.82 -3.70
CA PHE A 52 14.24 1.67 -3.91
C PHE A 52 13.54 0.34 -3.62
N VAL A 53 12.77 0.28 -2.53
CA VAL A 53 12.01 -0.93 -2.19
C VAL A 53 10.99 -1.24 -3.28
N ALA A 54 10.30 -0.22 -3.80
CA ALA A 54 9.34 -0.40 -4.89
C ALA A 54 10.02 -0.91 -6.17
N ILE A 55 11.14 -0.30 -6.59
CA ILE A 55 11.90 -0.74 -7.77
C ILE A 55 12.40 -2.18 -7.59
N ALA A 56 12.98 -2.50 -6.43
CA ALA A 56 13.45 -3.85 -6.13
C ALA A 56 12.31 -4.88 -6.17
N SER A 57 11.13 -4.51 -5.65
CA SER A 57 9.95 -5.36 -5.68
C SER A 57 9.46 -5.58 -7.11
N VAL A 58 9.41 -4.54 -7.95
CA VAL A 58 9.03 -4.66 -9.36
C VAL A 58 9.99 -5.57 -10.11
N LEU A 59 11.30 -5.36 -9.96
CA LEU A 59 12.33 -6.20 -10.59
C LEU A 59 12.19 -7.67 -10.16
N LEU A 60 11.97 -7.91 -8.86
CA LEU A 60 11.71 -9.24 -8.33
C LEU A 60 10.47 -9.86 -8.95
N PHE A 61 9.36 -9.12 -9.03
CA PHE A 61 8.11 -9.64 -9.60
C PHE A 61 8.22 -9.95 -11.08
N VAL A 62 8.90 -9.10 -11.85
CA VAL A 62 9.19 -9.38 -13.26
C VAL A 62 10.03 -10.66 -13.40
N ALA A 63 11.07 -10.82 -12.59
CA ALA A 63 11.91 -12.02 -12.61
C ALA A 63 11.12 -13.28 -12.25
N LEU A 64 10.28 -13.23 -11.21
CA LEU A 64 9.43 -14.37 -10.80
C LEU A 64 8.37 -14.71 -11.83
N ALA A 65 7.74 -13.69 -12.43
CA ALA A 65 6.75 -13.87 -13.49
C ALA A 65 7.38 -14.56 -14.70
N TRP A 66 8.58 -14.12 -15.10
CA TRP A 66 9.29 -14.69 -16.24
C TRP A 66 9.78 -16.12 -15.95
N LEU A 67 10.43 -16.33 -14.81
CA LEU A 67 10.96 -17.65 -14.42
C LEU A 67 9.85 -18.68 -14.24
N GLY A 68 8.76 -18.32 -13.54
CA GLY A 68 7.63 -19.22 -13.35
C GLY A 68 6.83 -19.42 -14.63
N GLY A 69 6.65 -18.35 -15.42
CA GLY A 69 5.90 -18.36 -16.67
C GLY A 69 6.51 -19.26 -17.74
N ASP A 70 7.85 -19.35 -17.79
CA ASP A 70 8.58 -20.25 -18.69
C ASP A 70 8.28 -21.73 -18.40
N VAL A 71 8.03 -22.07 -17.14
CA VAL A 71 7.59 -23.42 -16.75
C VAL A 71 6.09 -23.60 -17.03
N GLN A 72 5.26 -22.72 -16.47
CA GLN A 72 3.80 -22.67 -16.66
C GLN A 72 3.28 -21.23 -16.45
N PRO A 73 2.41 -20.70 -17.33
CA PRO A 73 1.89 -19.33 -17.19
C PRO A 73 1.30 -19.00 -15.81
N TRP A 74 0.51 -19.92 -15.24
CA TRP A 74 -0.11 -19.73 -13.94
C TRP A 74 0.90 -19.73 -12.79
N LEU A 75 2.02 -20.45 -12.93
CA LEU A 75 3.05 -20.53 -11.92
C LEU A 75 3.78 -19.19 -11.78
N GLY A 76 4.05 -18.50 -12.89
CA GLY A 76 4.62 -17.15 -12.88
C GLY A 76 3.77 -16.17 -12.07
N ALA A 77 2.46 -16.13 -12.35
CA ALA A 77 1.53 -15.27 -11.61
C ALA A 77 1.40 -15.68 -10.12
N ALA A 78 1.43 -16.99 -9.82
CA ALA A 78 1.33 -17.50 -8.46
C ALA A 78 2.55 -17.11 -7.61
N LEU A 79 3.75 -17.17 -8.21
CA LEU A 79 4.99 -16.74 -7.55
C LEU A 79 4.97 -15.24 -7.23
N VAL A 80 4.46 -14.42 -8.15
CA VAL A 80 4.29 -12.98 -7.89
C VAL A 80 3.32 -12.74 -6.75
N ALA A 81 2.17 -13.42 -6.74
CA ALA A 81 1.19 -13.29 -5.65
C ALA A 81 1.78 -13.72 -4.29
N GLY A 82 2.46 -14.87 -4.25
CA GLY A 82 3.11 -15.38 -3.04
C GLY A 82 4.19 -14.43 -2.51
N ALA A 83 5.06 -13.94 -3.40
CA ALA A 83 6.10 -12.99 -3.04
C ALA A 83 5.51 -11.65 -2.56
N ALA A 84 4.48 -11.14 -3.23
CA ALA A 84 3.80 -9.91 -2.84
C ALA A 84 3.19 -10.01 -1.43
N TRP A 85 2.54 -11.13 -1.10
CA TRP A 85 2.05 -11.38 0.26
C TRP A 85 3.18 -11.42 1.29
N GLY A 86 4.24 -12.20 1.01
CA GLY A 86 5.38 -12.34 1.91
C GLY A 86 6.09 -11.01 2.18
N LEU A 87 6.30 -10.19 1.13
CA LEU A 87 6.85 -8.85 1.26
C LEU A 87 5.89 -7.92 2.01
N ALA A 88 4.57 -8.04 1.81
CA ALA A 88 3.58 -7.23 2.52
C ALA A 88 3.61 -7.49 4.02
N GLU A 89 3.84 -8.73 4.46
CA GLU A 89 4.02 -9.02 5.90
C GLU A 89 5.17 -8.24 6.53
N PHE A 90 6.23 -7.96 5.78
CA PHE A 90 7.36 -7.18 6.27
C PHE A 90 7.15 -5.67 6.09
N PHE A 91 6.86 -5.23 4.87
CA PHE A 91 6.82 -3.80 4.53
C PHE A 91 5.55 -3.11 5.01
N THR A 92 4.40 -3.79 4.99
CA THR A 92 3.11 -3.24 5.43
C THR A 92 2.97 -3.30 6.95
N LEU A 93 3.26 -4.43 7.60
CA LEU A 93 3.03 -4.59 9.05
C LEU A 93 4.19 -4.09 9.92
N LYS A 94 5.44 -4.42 9.56
CA LYS A 94 6.60 -4.08 10.40
C LYS A 94 7.17 -2.71 10.06
N ARG A 95 7.39 -2.41 8.78
CA ARG A 95 7.99 -1.13 8.35
C ARG A 95 6.98 0.00 8.12
N ARG A 96 5.69 -0.32 8.01
CA ARG A 96 4.58 0.65 7.82
C ARG A 96 4.80 1.64 6.65
N MET A 97 5.42 1.17 5.56
CA MET A 97 5.72 2.00 4.38
C MET A 97 4.50 2.10 3.47
N ALA A 98 4.01 3.31 3.19
CA ALA A 98 2.75 3.49 2.45
C ALA A 98 2.89 3.15 0.97
N PHE A 99 3.93 3.65 0.29
CA PHE A 99 4.08 3.49 -1.16
C PHE A 99 4.34 2.05 -1.60
N PRO A 100 5.31 1.31 -1.00
CA PRO A 100 5.49 -0.10 -1.28
C PRO A 100 4.24 -0.94 -0.99
N SER A 101 3.50 -0.62 0.09
CA SER A 101 2.29 -1.39 0.44
C SER A 101 1.21 -1.34 -0.64
N ILE A 102 1.06 -0.20 -1.33
CA ILE A 102 0.11 -0.08 -2.45
C ILE A 102 0.54 -0.99 -3.61
N LEU A 103 1.83 -0.96 -3.95
CA LEU A 103 2.39 -1.78 -5.01
C LEU A 103 2.23 -3.28 -4.70
N LEU A 104 2.50 -3.69 -3.47
CA LEU A 104 2.36 -5.07 -3.00
C LEU A 104 0.90 -5.54 -3.03
N LEU A 105 -0.05 -4.68 -2.64
CA LEU A 105 -1.49 -4.99 -2.74
C LEU A 105 -1.90 -5.25 -4.20
N LEU A 106 -1.52 -4.36 -5.12
CA LEU A 106 -1.86 -4.50 -6.53
C LEU A 106 -1.23 -5.76 -7.13
N ALA A 107 0.04 -6.02 -6.82
CA ALA A 107 0.74 -7.23 -7.25
C ALA A 107 0.09 -8.49 -6.68
N PHE A 108 -0.37 -8.47 -5.42
CA PHE A 108 -1.05 -9.61 -4.80
C PHE A 108 -2.42 -9.88 -5.44
N VAL A 109 -3.30 -8.88 -5.51
CA VAL A 109 -4.66 -9.04 -6.05
C VAL A 109 -4.61 -9.37 -7.55
N GLY A 110 -3.81 -8.63 -8.31
CA GLY A 110 -3.59 -8.88 -9.73
C GLY A 110 -2.93 -10.23 -9.99
N GLY A 111 -1.96 -10.61 -9.16
CA GLY A 111 -1.28 -11.91 -9.25
C GLY A 111 -2.21 -13.08 -8.99
N VAL A 112 -3.10 -13.01 -8.00
CA VAL A 112 -4.11 -14.06 -7.75
C VAL A 112 -5.08 -14.18 -8.92
N GLY A 113 -5.62 -13.06 -9.43
CA GLY A 113 -6.50 -13.08 -10.59
C GLY A 113 -5.79 -13.66 -11.83
N ALA A 114 -4.58 -13.17 -12.13
CA ALA A 114 -3.78 -13.67 -13.24
C ALA A 114 -3.45 -15.16 -13.11
N THR A 115 -3.18 -15.66 -11.90
CA THR A 115 -2.95 -17.10 -11.64
C THR A 115 -4.16 -17.91 -12.06
N VAL A 116 -5.36 -17.52 -11.61
CA VAL A 116 -6.60 -18.22 -11.92
C VAL A 116 -6.91 -18.13 -13.42
N LEU A 117 -6.80 -16.95 -14.01
CA LEU A 117 -7.07 -16.74 -15.43
C LEU A 117 -6.16 -17.60 -16.31
N THR A 118 -4.85 -17.54 -16.10
CA THR A 118 -3.87 -18.28 -16.91
C THR A 118 -3.93 -19.79 -16.65
N ALA A 119 -4.34 -20.22 -15.45
CA ALA A 119 -4.61 -21.64 -15.18
C ALA A 119 -5.83 -22.14 -15.96
N LEU A 120 -6.90 -21.33 -16.07
CA LEU A 120 -8.11 -21.68 -16.82
C LEU A 120 -7.89 -21.69 -18.34
N VAL A 121 -7.09 -20.74 -18.84
CA VAL A 121 -6.72 -20.68 -20.27
C VAL A 121 -5.80 -21.84 -20.66
N GLY A 122 -4.93 -22.26 -19.74
CA GLY A 122 -3.96 -23.31 -19.97
C GLY A 122 -2.77 -22.87 -20.84
N PRO A 123 -1.72 -23.71 -20.94
CA PRO A 123 -0.46 -23.35 -21.60
C PRO A 123 -0.58 -23.21 -23.13
N GLU A 124 -1.53 -23.89 -23.76
CA GLU A 124 -1.71 -23.87 -25.21
C GLU A 124 -2.51 -22.66 -25.71
N GLY A 125 -3.17 -21.91 -24.82
CA GLY A 125 -3.91 -20.70 -25.21
C GLY A 125 -5.10 -20.99 -26.13
N ASN A 126 -5.96 -21.92 -25.74
CA ASN A 126 -7.06 -22.48 -26.56
C ASN A 126 -8.27 -21.53 -26.71
N LEU A 127 -8.02 -20.22 -26.84
CA LEU A 127 -9.01 -19.18 -27.01
C LEU A 127 -8.85 -18.55 -28.39
N GLY A 128 -9.89 -18.61 -29.21
CA GLY A 128 -9.92 -18.02 -30.55
C GLY A 128 -11.11 -17.09 -30.77
N PRO A 129 -11.20 -16.49 -31.97
CA PRO A 129 -12.40 -15.77 -32.39
C PRO A 129 -13.64 -16.67 -32.30
N GLY A 130 -14.65 -16.26 -31.52
CA GLY A 130 -15.87 -17.05 -31.25
C GLY A 130 -15.98 -17.64 -29.84
N ASP A 131 -14.91 -17.61 -29.02
CA ASP A 131 -14.92 -18.07 -27.62
C ASP A 131 -15.35 -16.99 -26.61
N GLU A 132 -16.06 -15.94 -27.04
CA GLU A 132 -16.38 -14.75 -26.23
C GLU A 132 -17.03 -15.11 -24.88
N THR A 133 -17.99 -16.05 -24.88
CA THR A 133 -18.64 -16.54 -23.66
C THR A 133 -17.69 -17.28 -22.71
N ARG A 134 -16.69 -17.99 -23.24
CA ARG A 134 -15.69 -18.68 -22.40
C ARG A 134 -14.72 -17.68 -21.79
N ILE A 135 -14.31 -16.68 -22.58
CA ILE A 135 -13.44 -15.60 -22.13
C ILE A 135 -14.12 -14.84 -20.98
N SER A 136 -15.38 -14.43 -21.14
CA SER A 136 -16.11 -13.72 -20.08
C SER A 136 -16.26 -14.56 -18.81
N VAL A 137 -16.57 -15.86 -18.94
CA VAL A 137 -16.63 -16.76 -17.78
C VAL A 137 -15.28 -16.88 -17.07
N TYR A 138 -14.16 -17.01 -17.79
CA TYR A 138 -12.83 -17.09 -17.18
C TYR A 138 -12.41 -15.77 -16.50
N VAL A 139 -12.72 -14.64 -17.12
CA VAL A 139 -12.50 -13.31 -16.55
C VAL A 139 -13.33 -13.12 -15.28
N ALA A 140 -14.61 -13.54 -15.31
CA ALA A 140 -15.48 -13.49 -14.14
C ALA A 140 -14.95 -14.31 -12.96
N ILE A 141 -14.53 -15.56 -13.20
CA ILE A 141 -13.95 -16.44 -12.17
C ILE A 141 -12.66 -15.83 -11.60
N SER A 142 -11.80 -15.28 -12.46
CA SER A 142 -10.58 -14.56 -12.05
C SER A 142 -10.89 -13.33 -11.20
N GLY A 143 -11.91 -12.55 -11.58
CA GLY A 143 -12.38 -11.39 -10.81
C GLY A 143 -12.87 -11.78 -9.42
N ILE A 144 -13.63 -12.87 -9.31
CA ILE A 144 -14.07 -13.43 -8.02
C ILE A 144 -12.87 -13.85 -7.15
N ALA A 145 -11.86 -14.49 -7.74
CA ALA A 145 -10.64 -14.83 -7.02
C ALA A 145 -9.87 -13.58 -6.54
N GLY A 146 -9.77 -12.55 -7.39
CA GLY A 146 -9.20 -11.26 -7.02
C GLY A 146 -9.96 -10.58 -5.88
N LEU A 147 -11.28 -10.67 -5.85
CA LEU A 147 -12.12 -10.17 -4.75
C LEU A 147 -11.83 -10.89 -3.44
N ALA A 148 -11.80 -12.22 -3.48
CA ALA A 148 -11.48 -13.03 -2.31
C ALA A 148 -10.07 -12.69 -1.79
N ALA A 149 -9.10 -12.48 -2.69
CA ALA A 149 -7.75 -12.04 -2.34
C ALA A 149 -7.75 -10.64 -1.70
N ALA A 150 -8.45 -9.66 -2.28
CA ALA A 150 -8.55 -8.31 -1.73
C ALA A 150 -9.17 -8.33 -0.31
N PHE A 151 -10.20 -9.15 -0.10
CA PHE A 151 -10.81 -9.35 1.21
C PHE A 151 -9.84 -10.01 2.21
N ALA A 152 -9.12 -11.06 1.79
CA ALA A 152 -8.11 -11.72 2.61
C ALA A 152 -6.98 -10.75 3.00
N HIS A 153 -6.51 -9.94 2.06
CA HIS A 153 -5.52 -8.90 2.29
C HIS A 153 -6.05 -7.85 3.28
N TRP A 154 -7.28 -7.37 3.11
CA TRP A 154 -7.88 -6.43 4.06
C TRP A 154 -7.98 -7.01 5.47
N ARG A 155 -8.42 -8.27 5.61
CA ARG A 155 -8.53 -8.93 6.92
C ARG A 155 -7.18 -8.98 7.65
N ARG A 156 -6.08 -9.19 6.91
CA ARG A 156 -4.73 -9.31 7.47
C ARG A 156 -4.07 -7.96 7.76
N PHE A 157 -4.15 -7.01 6.82
CA PHE A 157 -3.37 -5.77 6.84
C PHE A 157 -4.18 -4.52 7.20
N ARG A 158 -5.52 -4.60 7.12
CA ARG A 158 -6.49 -3.52 7.45
C ARG A 158 -6.22 -2.19 6.75
N VAL A 159 -5.69 -2.23 5.53
CA VAL A 159 -5.37 -1.02 4.76
C VAL A 159 -6.63 -0.53 4.01
N PRO A 160 -7.07 0.73 4.12
CA PRO A 160 -8.30 1.21 3.48
C PRO A 160 -8.32 1.10 1.95
N ILE A 161 -7.15 1.20 1.31
CA ILE A 161 -7.02 1.17 -0.16
C ILE A 161 -7.38 -0.19 -0.78
N THR A 162 -7.50 -1.26 0.01
CA THR A 162 -7.97 -2.56 -0.47
C THR A 162 -9.37 -2.50 -1.07
N VAL A 163 -10.20 -1.51 -0.70
CA VAL A 163 -11.54 -1.31 -1.28
C VAL A 163 -11.44 -0.95 -2.76
N ALA A 164 -10.45 -0.15 -3.17
CA ALA A 164 -10.24 0.22 -4.57
C ALA A 164 -9.79 -1.00 -5.41
N ALA A 165 -8.85 -1.79 -4.87
CA ALA A 165 -8.42 -3.03 -5.51
C ALA A 165 -9.58 -4.05 -5.60
N GLY A 166 -10.40 -4.15 -4.55
CA GLY A 166 -11.62 -4.95 -4.56
C GLY A 166 -12.62 -4.47 -5.61
N ALA A 167 -12.87 -3.16 -5.73
CA ALA A 167 -13.77 -2.63 -6.75
C ALA A 167 -13.31 -2.98 -8.18
N ALA A 168 -12.01 -2.87 -8.48
CA ALA A 168 -11.47 -3.30 -9.77
C ALA A 168 -11.68 -4.80 -10.03
N ALA A 169 -11.47 -5.64 -9.02
CA ALA A 169 -11.73 -7.08 -9.13
C ALA A 169 -13.24 -7.39 -9.30
N CYS A 170 -14.13 -6.61 -8.66
CA CYS A 170 -15.58 -6.68 -8.86
C CYS A 170 -15.95 -6.39 -10.32
N VAL A 171 -15.38 -5.35 -10.92
CA VAL A 171 -15.63 -5.03 -12.33
C VAL A 171 -15.22 -6.20 -13.22
N ALA A 172 -14.04 -6.78 -12.99
CA ALA A 172 -13.62 -7.98 -13.71
C ALA A 172 -14.55 -9.19 -13.46
N ALA A 173 -15.24 -9.26 -12.31
CA ALA A 173 -16.16 -10.35 -12.01
C ALA A 173 -17.50 -10.29 -12.78
N ILE A 174 -17.87 -9.12 -13.32
CA ILE A 174 -19.21 -8.87 -13.89
C ILE A 174 -19.21 -8.50 -15.38
N VAL A 175 -18.03 -8.40 -16.00
CA VAL A 175 -17.83 -8.16 -17.44
C VAL A 175 -17.56 -9.48 -18.15
#